data_AF-A0A5N6JGB7-F1
#
_entry.id   AF-A0A5N6JGB7-F1
#
_cell.length_a   1.000
_cell.length_b   1.000
_cell.length_c   1.000
_cell.angle_alpha   90.00
_cell.angle_beta   90.00
_cell.angle_gamma   90.00
#
_symmetry.space_group_name_H-M   'P 1'
#
loop_
_entity.id
_entity.type
_entity.pdbx_description
1 polymer ?
#
loop_
_entity_poly.entity_id
_entity_poly.type
_entity_poly.pdbx_seq_one_letter_code
_entity_poly.pdbx_strand_id
1 'polypeptide(L)'
;MSSHPAHNELQPSGTTLPLELELEEDIDKEINYFVQLSRMGHYAEAQRFFDNTIGKHDYMFPVVAEYADMLLEQGSYRRAVEFLNEHIRAKAEFLDPDEMQLLKVMKALAEIYSKGALRSALVEAKRAWSHLDLEGKQRLEDLNETQAS
;
A
#
# COMPACT_ATOMS: atom_id res chain seq x y z
N MET A 1 10.42 -50.55 60.09
CA MET A 1 9.55 -50.65 58.90
C MET A 1 8.87 -49.30 58.75
N SER A 2 9.43 -48.40 57.93
CA SER A 2 8.90 -47.04 57.73
C SER A 2 8.22 -46.97 56.38
N SER A 3 6.90 -46.81 56.40
CA SER A 3 6.04 -46.61 55.24
C SER A 3 6.15 -45.15 54.78
N HIS A 4 6.75 -44.93 53.61
CA HIS A 4 6.66 -43.67 52.87
C HIS A 4 5.23 -43.49 52.33
N PRO A 5 4.59 -42.32 52.47
CA PRO A 5 3.35 -42.05 51.77
C PRO A 5 3.63 -41.83 50.28
N ALA A 6 2.84 -42.48 49.44
CA ALA A 6 2.87 -42.33 48.00
C ALA A 6 2.67 -40.86 47.62
N HIS A 7 3.57 -40.34 46.79
CA HIS A 7 3.37 -39.05 46.14
C HIS A 7 2.10 -39.13 45.29
N ASN A 8 1.12 -38.31 45.66
CA ASN A 8 -0.09 -38.11 44.88
C ASN A 8 0.31 -37.34 43.62
N GLU A 9 0.52 -38.05 42.52
CA GLU A 9 0.69 -37.46 41.20
C GLU A 9 -0.58 -36.68 40.88
N LEU A 10 -0.48 -35.35 40.87
CA LEU A 10 -1.53 -34.48 40.36
C LEU A 10 -1.73 -34.82 38.89
N GLN A 11 -2.72 -35.65 38.60
CA GLN A 11 -3.18 -35.87 37.24
C GLN A 11 -3.57 -34.51 36.66
N PRO A 12 -3.03 -34.11 35.51
CA PRO A 12 -3.49 -32.90 34.85
C PRO A 12 -4.87 -33.22 34.28
N SER A 13 -5.92 -33.01 35.07
CA SER A 13 -7.29 -32.84 34.59
C SER A 13 -7.41 -31.50 33.86
N GLY A 14 -6.55 -31.31 32.86
CA GLY A 14 -6.58 -30.17 31.97
C GLY A 14 -7.59 -30.44 30.88
N THR A 15 -8.71 -29.75 30.92
CA THR A 15 -9.67 -29.74 29.80
C THR A 15 -9.04 -28.98 28.64
N THR A 16 -8.72 -29.66 27.54
CA THR A 16 -8.31 -29.02 26.30
C THR A 16 -9.54 -28.46 25.61
N LEU A 17 -9.76 -27.14 25.67
CA LEU A 17 -10.76 -26.48 24.85
C LEU A 17 -10.17 -26.19 23.47
N PRO A 18 -10.74 -26.70 22.36
CA PRO A 18 -10.37 -26.26 21.03
C PRO A 18 -10.85 -24.81 20.85
N LEU A 19 -9.90 -23.89 20.69
CA LEU A 19 -10.16 -22.50 20.32
C LEU A 19 -9.98 -22.38 18.81
N GLU A 20 -11.06 -22.09 18.08
CA GLU A 20 -10.99 -21.63 16.70
C GLU A 20 -10.81 -20.11 16.74
N LEU A 21 -9.56 -19.66 16.58
CA LEU A 21 -9.22 -18.24 16.49
C LEU A 21 -9.21 -17.83 15.02
N GLU A 22 -10.06 -16.89 14.64
CA GLU A 22 -9.95 -16.21 13.35
C GLU A 22 -8.65 -15.37 13.37
N LEU A 23 -7.70 -15.72 12.51
CA LEU A 23 -6.49 -14.92 12.34
C LEU A 23 -6.91 -13.62 11.64
N GLU A 24 -6.79 -12.51 12.35
CA GLU A 24 -6.96 -11.18 11.76
C GLU A 24 -5.76 -10.87 10.86
N GLU A 25 -6.05 -10.44 9.64
CA GLU A 25 -5.03 -10.08 8.65
C GLU A 25 -4.44 -8.71 9.00
N ASP A 26 -3.13 -8.66 9.19
CA ASP A 26 -2.40 -7.42 9.52
C ASP A 26 -1.87 -6.79 8.22
N ILE A 27 -2.79 -6.16 7.50
CA ILE A 27 -2.54 -5.57 6.17
C ILE A 27 -1.38 -4.58 6.20
N ASP A 28 -1.26 -3.77 7.26
CA ASP A 28 -0.19 -2.79 7.41
C ASP A 28 1.17 -3.47 7.47
N LYS A 29 1.31 -4.56 8.24
CA LYS A 29 2.57 -5.33 8.28
C LYS A 29 2.87 -5.99 6.94
N GLU A 30 1.86 -6.50 6.25
CA GLU A 30 2.05 -7.15 4.96
C GLU A 30 2.49 -6.18 3.87
N ILE A 31 1.88 -4.99 3.82
CA ILE A 31 2.32 -3.91 2.92
C ILE A 31 3.77 -3.53 3.25
N ASN A 32 4.10 -3.31 4.52
CA ASN A 32 5.47 -2.97 4.92
C ASN A 32 6.49 -4.03 4.51
N TYR A 33 6.14 -5.32 4.64
CA TYR A 33 7.01 -6.41 4.20
C TYR A 33 7.18 -6.43 2.68
N PHE A 34 6.10 -6.23 1.92
CA PHE A 34 6.17 -6.08 0.46
C PHE A 34 7.09 -4.92 0.03
N VAL A 35 6.97 -3.76 0.69
CA VAL A 35 7.82 -2.59 0.42
C VAL A 35 9.28 -2.92 0.71
N GLN A 36 9.59 -3.60 1.82
CA GLN A 36 10.96 -4.01 2.14
C GLN A 36 11.55 -4.93 1.05
N LEU A 37 10.81 -5.93 0.58
CA LEU A 37 11.24 -6.79 -0.52
C LEU A 37 11.55 -5.97 -1.78
N SER A 38 10.68 -5.03 -2.12
CA SER A 38 10.83 -4.14 -3.29
C SER A 38 12.09 -3.29 -3.19
N ARG A 39 12.34 -2.62 -2.05
CA ARG A 39 13.55 -1.78 -1.86
C ARG A 39 14.85 -2.56 -1.83
N MET A 40 14.82 -3.83 -1.41
CA MET A 40 15.99 -4.71 -1.49
C MET A 40 16.24 -5.25 -2.91
N GLY A 41 15.38 -4.92 -3.87
CA GLY A 41 15.47 -5.41 -5.24
C GLY A 41 15.03 -6.87 -5.39
N HIS A 42 14.36 -7.45 -4.39
CA HIS A 42 13.85 -8.81 -4.40
C HIS A 42 12.53 -8.90 -5.19
N TYR A 43 12.48 -8.36 -6.40
CA TYR A 43 11.23 -8.14 -7.14
C TYR A 43 10.45 -9.43 -7.46
N ALA A 44 11.14 -10.56 -7.68
CA ALA A 44 10.46 -11.84 -7.90
C ALA A 44 9.76 -12.35 -6.63
N GLU A 45 10.33 -12.08 -5.46
CA GLU A 45 9.72 -12.41 -4.17
C GLU A 45 8.58 -11.44 -3.85
N ALA A 46 8.80 -10.14 -4.05
CA ALA A 46 7.78 -9.11 -3.90
C ALA A 46 6.56 -9.38 -4.80
N GLN A 47 6.77 -9.75 -6.08
CA GLN A 47 5.69 -10.12 -6.99
C GLN A 47 4.90 -11.33 -6.49
N ARG A 48 5.58 -12.40 -6.05
CA ARG A 48 4.89 -13.57 -5.47
C ARG A 48 4.12 -13.21 -4.21
N PHE A 49 4.66 -12.33 -3.37
CA PHE A 49 3.98 -11.88 -2.17
C PHE A 49 2.75 -11.03 -2.52
N PHE A 50 2.85 -10.16 -3.53
CA PHE A 50 1.71 -9.40 -4.04
C PHE A 50 0.61 -10.33 -4.55
N ASP A 51 0.94 -11.26 -5.45
CA ASP A 51 -0.04 -12.13 -6.10
C ASP A 51 -0.79 -13.02 -5.10
N ASN A 52 -0.12 -13.45 -4.02
CA ASN A 52 -0.67 -14.42 -3.07
C ASN A 52 -1.27 -13.79 -1.80
N THR A 53 -0.86 -12.57 -1.44
CA THR A 53 -1.18 -11.97 -0.13
C THR A 53 -1.93 -10.65 -0.33
N ILE A 54 -1.21 -9.57 -0.66
CA ILE A 54 -1.78 -8.22 -0.60
C ILE A 54 -2.56 -7.82 -1.86
N GLY A 55 -2.39 -8.51 -2.99
CA GLY A 55 -3.03 -8.15 -4.26
C GLY A 55 -4.55 -8.24 -4.23
N LYS A 56 -5.13 -9.07 -3.37
CA LYS A 56 -6.59 -9.13 -3.15
C LYS A 56 -7.15 -7.84 -2.51
N HIS A 57 -6.27 -7.01 -1.95
CA HIS A 57 -6.59 -5.71 -1.37
C HIS A 57 -6.28 -4.55 -2.30
N ASP A 58 -6.23 -4.77 -3.62
CA ASP A 58 -5.96 -3.69 -4.56
C ASP A 58 -6.97 -2.53 -4.44
N TYR A 59 -8.15 -2.72 -3.85
CA TYR A 59 -9.11 -1.65 -3.57
C TYR A 59 -8.57 -0.60 -2.59
N MET A 60 -7.54 -0.93 -1.81
CA MET A 60 -6.85 -0.02 -0.91
C MET A 60 -5.76 0.74 -1.67
N PHE A 61 -5.79 2.07 -1.59
CA PHE A 61 -4.80 2.92 -2.26
C PHE A 61 -3.33 2.54 -1.96
N PRO A 62 -2.92 2.29 -0.70
CA PRO A 62 -1.52 1.92 -0.40
C PRO A 62 -1.03 0.70 -1.19
N VAL A 63 -1.89 -0.31 -1.38
CA VAL A 63 -1.54 -1.53 -2.15
C VAL A 63 -1.28 -1.18 -3.61
N VAL A 64 -2.11 -0.33 -4.19
CA VAL A 64 -1.98 0.12 -5.59
C VAL A 64 -0.72 0.95 -5.77
N ALA A 65 -0.50 1.93 -4.88
CA ALA A 65 0.62 2.84 -4.94
C ALA A 65 1.95 2.07 -4.80
N GLU A 66 2.08 1.20 -3.79
CA GLU A 66 3.32 0.46 -3.56
C GLU A 66 3.61 -0.55 -4.67
N TYR A 67 2.60 -1.23 -5.22
CA TYR A 67 2.82 -2.13 -6.36
C TYR A 67 3.24 -1.36 -7.62
N ALA A 68 2.60 -0.24 -7.91
CA ALA A 68 3.00 0.62 -9.01
C ALA A 68 4.45 1.14 -8.83
N ASP A 69 4.85 1.49 -7.60
CA ASP A 69 6.21 1.94 -7.31
C ASP A 69 7.22 0.81 -7.51
N MET A 70 6.95 -0.40 -7.00
CA MET A 70 7.79 -1.58 -7.28
C MET A 70 7.95 -1.81 -8.79
N LEU A 71 6.87 -1.69 -9.58
CA LEU A 71 6.93 -1.83 -11.04
C LEU A 71 7.84 -0.76 -11.69
N LEU A 72 7.82 0.47 -11.17
CA LEU A 72 8.70 1.56 -11.61
C LEU A 72 10.16 1.29 -11.24
N GLU A 73 10.44 0.89 -10.00
CA GLU A 73 11.78 0.60 -9.49
C GLU A 73 12.48 -0.50 -10.28
N GLN A 74 11.77 -1.59 -10.59
CA GLN A 74 12.33 -2.70 -11.38
C GLN A 74 12.43 -2.38 -12.87
N GLY A 75 12.03 -1.18 -13.31
CA GLY A 75 12.04 -0.77 -14.72
C GLY A 75 10.94 -1.41 -15.58
N SER A 76 9.91 -2.00 -14.98
CA SER A 76 8.77 -2.61 -15.68
C SER A 76 7.73 -1.58 -16.12
N TYR A 77 8.18 -0.53 -16.83
CA TYR A 77 7.38 0.66 -17.13
C TYR A 77 6.10 0.36 -17.92
N ARG A 78 6.13 -0.58 -18.87
CA ARG A 78 4.92 -0.93 -19.64
C ARG A 78 3.84 -1.54 -18.74
N ARG A 79 4.24 -2.46 -17.86
CA ARG A 79 3.34 -3.07 -16.87
C ARG A 79 2.80 -2.02 -15.90
N ALA A 80 3.65 -1.08 -15.46
CA ALA A 80 3.22 0.03 -14.61
C ALA A 80 2.13 0.88 -15.30
N VAL A 81 2.31 1.23 -16.57
CA VAL A 81 1.31 1.98 -17.35
C VAL A 81 -0.01 1.21 -17.48
N GLU A 82 0.05 -0.08 -17.77
CA GLU A 82 -1.15 -0.94 -17.90
C GLU A 82 -1.92 -0.99 -16.57
N PHE A 83 -1.22 -1.33 -15.49
CA PHE A 83 -1.78 -1.42 -14.14
C PHE A 83 -2.39 -0.08 -13.66
N LEU A 84 -1.67 1.03 -13.84
CA LEU A 84 -2.14 2.36 -13.43
C LEU A 84 -3.33 2.83 -14.27
N ASN A 85 -3.40 2.51 -15.56
CA ASN A 85 -4.56 2.87 -16.39
C ASN A 85 -5.83 2.16 -15.93
N GLU A 86 -5.73 0.89 -15.55
CA GLU A 86 -6.85 0.13 -15.00
C GLU A 86 -7.35 0.78 -13.71
N HIS A 87 -6.44 1.05 -12.77
CA HIS A 87 -6.77 1.60 -11.47
C HIS A 87 -7.31 3.03 -11.53
N ILE A 88 -6.69 3.91 -12.33
CA ILE A 88 -7.17 5.29 -12.52
C ILE A 88 -8.59 5.30 -13.12
N ARG A 89 -8.91 4.36 -14.01
CA ARG A 89 -10.26 4.28 -14.63
C ARG A 89 -11.28 3.68 -13.68
N ALA A 90 -10.95 2.59 -13.01
CA ALA A 90 -11.88 1.85 -12.16
C ALA A 90 -12.14 2.52 -10.81
N LYS A 91 -11.17 3.30 -10.29
CA LYS A 91 -11.18 3.81 -8.91
C LYS A 91 -11.31 5.33 -8.82
N ALA A 92 -11.73 5.98 -9.92
CA ALA A 92 -11.84 7.44 -9.96
C ALA A 92 -12.80 8.04 -8.93
N GLU A 93 -13.77 7.26 -8.45
CA GLU A 93 -14.78 7.70 -7.48
C GLU A 93 -14.38 7.42 -6.02
N PHE A 94 -13.37 6.59 -5.78
CA PHE A 94 -12.97 6.14 -4.44
C PHE A 94 -11.65 6.75 -3.95
N LEU A 95 -10.81 7.18 -4.89
CA LEU A 95 -9.55 7.83 -4.57
C LEU A 95 -9.80 9.31 -4.28
N ASP A 96 -9.16 9.81 -3.24
CA ASP A 96 -9.15 11.25 -3.02
C ASP A 96 -8.33 11.98 -4.13
N PRO A 97 -8.44 13.31 -4.22
CA PRO A 97 -7.74 14.08 -5.25
C PRO A 97 -6.22 13.90 -5.25
N ASP A 98 -5.60 13.77 -4.08
CA ASP A 98 -4.15 13.61 -3.92
C ASP A 98 -3.70 12.23 -4.38
N GLU A 99 -4.38 11.19 -3.91
CA GLU A 99 -4.16 9.80 -4.30
C GLU A 99 -4.27 9.64 -5.82
N MET A 100 -5.33 10.18 -6.41
CA MET A 100 -5.54 10.18 -7.86
C MET A 100 -4.42 10.93 -8.60
N GLN A 101 -4.00 12.09 -8.07
CA GLN A 101 -2.95 12.88 -8.70
C GLN A 101 -1.58 12.18 -8.61
N LEU A 102 -1.29 11.47 -7.52
CA LEU A 102 -0.08 10.65 -7.38
C LEU A 102 -0.03 9.54 -8.44
N LEU A 103 -1.10 8.76 -8.58
CA LEU A 103 -1.15 7.68 -9.59
C LEU A 103 -0.95 8.21 -11.01
N LYS A 104 -1.50 9.39 -11.33
CA LYS A 104 -1.29 10.04 -12.64
C LYS A 104 0.17 10.45 -12.86
N VAL A 105 0.85 10.97 -11.83
CA VAL A 105 2.27 11.33 -11.91
C VAL A 105 3.14 10.09 -12.07
N MET A 106 2.90 9.03 -11.30
CA MET A 106 3.59 7.74 -11.45
C MET A 106 3.42 7.17 -12.86
N LYS A 107 2.20 7.25 -13.41
CA LYS A 107 1.91 6.83 -14.78
C LYS A 107 2.68 7.68 -15.79
N ALA A 108 2.70 9.00 -15.63
CA ALA A 108 3.45 9.89 -16.51
C ALA A 108 4.94 9.55 -16.52
N LEU A 109 5.52 9.23 -15.35
CA LEU A 109 6.90 8.76 -15.24
C LEU A 109 7.12 7.46 -16.01
N ALA A 110 6.24 6.46 -15.84
CA ALA A 110 6.30 5.21 -16.59
C ALA A 110 6.16 5.44 -18.12
N GLU A 111 5.33 6.38 -18.55
CA GLU A 111 5.15 6.75 -19.95
C GLU A 111 6.36 7.47 -20.55
N ILE A 112 7.13 8.23 -19.76
CA ILE A 112 8.42 8.78 -20.19
C ILE A 112 9.36 7.63 -20.56
N TYR A 113 9.55 6.68 -19.65
CA TYR A 113 10.53 5.61 -19.85
C TYR A 113 10.10 4.54 -20.85
N SER A 114 8.79 4.31 -21.02
CA SER A 114 8.29 3.29 -21.95
C SER A 114 8.12 3.77 -23.40
N LYS A 115 7.78 5.05 -23.63
CA LYS A 115 7.48 5.58 -24.97
C LYS A 115 7.96 7.02 -25.22
N GLY A 116 8.74 7.62 -24.31
CA GLY A 116 9.26 8.97 -24.48
C GLY A 116 8.21 10.08 -24.40
N ALA A 117 7.13 9.88 -23.63
CA ALA A 117 5.98 10.79 -23.56
C ALA A 117 6.21 12.12 -22.80
N LEU A 118 7.33 12.80 -23.07
CA LEU A 118 7.77 14.01 -22.34
C LEU A 118 6.71 15.13 -22.30
N ARG A 119 6.03 15.37 -23.42
CA ARG A 119 5.01 16.44 -23.50
C ARG A 119 3.81 16.15 -22.59
N SER A 120 3.30 14.92 -22.61
CA SER A 120 2.18 14.51 -21.76
C SER A 120 2.57 14.56 -20.29
N ALA A 121 3.78 14.11 -19.96
CA ALA A 121 4.30 14.18 -18.60
C ALA A 121 4.47 15.62 -18.10
N LEU A 122 4.92 16.55 -18.94
CA LEU A 122 5.00 17.96 -18.58
C LEU A 122 3.61 18.57 -18.30
N VAL A 123 2.58 18.17 -19.06
CA VAL A 123 1.20 18.60 -18.80
C VAL A 123 0.72 18.06 -17.46
N GLU A 124 1.00 16.79 -17.15
CA GLU A 124 0.57 16.18 -15.90
C GLU A 124 1.32 16.77 -14.69
N ALA A 125 2.62 17.03 -14.81
CA ALA A 125 3.40 17.71 -13.78
C ALA A 125 2.85 19.12 -13.48
N LYS A 126 2.40 19.86 -14.49
CA LYS A 126 1.75 21.17 -14.29
C LYS A 126 0.43 21.04 -13.53
N ARG A 127 -0.37 20.01 -13.80
CA ARG A 127 -1.62 19.74 -13.08
C ARG A 127 -1.34 19.43 -11.61
N ALA A 128 -0.38 18.55 -11.34
CA ALA A 128 0.06 18.23 -9.98
C ALA A 128 0.54 19.49 -9.23
N TRP A 129 1.33 20.35 -9.88
CA TRP A 129 1.78 21.62 -9.29
C TRP A 129 0.60 22.55 -8.95
N SER A 130 -0.34 22.73 -9.87
CA SER A 130 -1.51 23.57 -9.63
C SER A 130 -2.39 23.04 -8.50
N HIS A 131 -2.51 21.71 -8.37
CA HIS A 131 -3.24 21.06 -7.30
C HIS A 131 -2.63 21.41 -5.92
N LEU A 132 -1.31 21.25 -5.77
CA LEU A 132 -0.60 21.58 -4.53
C LEU A 132 -0.64 23.08 -4.18
N ASP A 133 -0.56 23.97 -5.18
CA ASP A 133 -0.61 25.43 -4.96
C ASP A 133 -1.99 25.90 -4.48
N LEU A 134 -3.07 25.27 -4.97
CA LEU A 134 -4.44 25.58 -4.54
C LEU A 134 -4.68 25.15 -3.08
N GLU A 135 -4.22 23.96 -2.70
CA GLU A 135 -4.29 23.52 -1.29
C GLU A 135 -3.44 24.37 -0.35
N GLY A 136 -2.29 24.87 -0.84
CA GLY A 136 -1.46 25.80 -0.08
C GLY A 136 -2.19 27.10 0.24
N LYS A 137 -2.94 27.64 -0.73
CA LYS A 137 -3.73 28.88 -0.55
C LYS A 137 -4.93 28.67 0.37
N GLN A 138 -5.68 27.58 0.19
CA GLN A 138 -6.84 27.29 1.04
C GLN A 138 -6.44 27.13 2.51
N ARG A 139 -5.35 26.41 2.80
CA ARG A 139 -4.85 26.26 4.18
C ARG A 139 -4.46 27.59 4.82
N LEU A 140 -3.90 28.52 4.04
CA LEU A 140 -3.54 29.85 4.54
C LEU A 140 -4.78 30.70 4.85
N GLU A 141 -5.84 30.57 4.07
CA GLU A 141 -7.13 31.24 4.31
C GLU A 141 -7.80 30.71 5.59
N ASP A 142 -7.89 29.38 5.75
CA ASP A 142 -8.51 28.74 6.93
C ASP A 142 -7.79 29.10 8.25
N LEU A 143 -6.45 29.22 8.21
CA LEU A 143 -5.62 29.64 9.34
C LEU A 143 -5.85 31.10 9.75
N ASN A 144 -6.10 31.97 8.77
CA ASN A 144 -6.37 33.39 9.04
C ASN A 144 -7.78 33.57 9.64
N GLU A 145 -8.77 32.77 9.22
CA GLU A 145 -10.13 32.83 9.76
C GLU A 145 -10.22 32.30 11.20
N THR A 146 -9.46 31.27 11.54
CA THR A 146 -9.39 30.71 12.90
C THR A 146 -8.66 31.61 13.89
N GLN A 147 -7.78 32.50 13.44
CA GLN A 147 -7.11 33.51 14.29
C GLN A 147 -7.93 34.79 14.47
N ALA A 148 -8.93 35.01 13.62
CA ALA A 148 -9.81 36.19 13.66
C ALA A 148 -11.10 36.00 14.46
N SER A 149 -11.35 34.78 14.97
CA SER A 149 -12.51 34.39 15.79
C SER A 149 -12.13 34.21 17.26
#